data_AF-A0A348P4N1-F1
#
_entry.id   AF-A0A348P4N1-F1
#
_cell.length_a   1.000
_cell.length_b   1.000
_cell.length_c   1.000
_cell.angle_alpha   90.00
_cell.angle_beta   90.00
_cell.angle_gamma   90.00
#
_symmetry.space_group_name_H-M   'P 1'
#
loop_
_entity.id
_entity.type
_entity.pdbx_description
1 polymer ?
#
loop_
_entity_poly.entity_id
_entity_poly.type
_entity_poly.pdbx_seq_one_letter_code
_entity_poly.pdbx_strand_id
1 'polypeptide(L)' 'MEKFISFEKLSKKKKKELNSKKRKSWNGASPVTKKNENKKRYNRKKSHFRDDDFESGIFYFTFLRFSYEALSCPQPHHI' A
#
# COMPACT_ATOMS: atom_id res chain seq x y z
N MET A 1 34.04 -21.63 -26.45
CA MET A 1 32.73 -21.47 -25.79
C MET A 1 32.76 -22.17 -24.46
N GLU A 2 32.29 -21.54 -23.38
CA GLU A 2 32.11 -22.25 -22.12
C GLU A 2 31.03 -23.32 -22.30
N LYS A 3 31.29 -24.54 -21.82
CA LYS A 3 30.33 -25.63 -21.88
C LYS A 3 29.18 -25.29 -20.94
N PHE A 4 27.95 -25.30 -21.45
CA PHE A 4 26.76 -25.13 -20.62
C PHE A 4 26.62 -26.33 -19.66
N ILE A 5 26.61 -26.06 -18.36
CA ILE A 5 26.40 -27.06 -17.32
C ILE A 5 25.09 -26.73 -16.61
N SER A 6 24.17 -27.70 -16.54
CA SER A 6 22.92 -27.51 -15.84
C SER A 6 23.13 -27.32 -14.33
N PHE A 7 22.24 -26.56 -13.69
CA PHE A 7 22.36 -26.21 -12.27
C PHE A 7 22.48 -27.45 -11.36
N GLU A 8 21.76 -28.52 -11.68
CA GLU A 8 21.74 -29.76 -10.91
C GLU A 8 23.09 -30.47 -10.86
N LYS A 9 23.87 -30.38 -11.94
CA LYS A 9 25.18 -31.03 -12.07
C LYS A 9 26.32 -30.22 -11.48
N LEU A 10 26.05 -29.01 -10.98
CA LEU A 10 27.05 -28.20 -10.29
C LEU A 10 27.37 -28.76 -8.90
N SER A 11 28.63 -28.58 -8.49
CA SER A 11 29.06 -28.87 -7.12
C SER A 11 28.31 -28.02 -6.10
N LYS A 12 28.21 -28.49 -4.85
CA LYS A 12 27.53 -27.76 -3.76
C LYS A 12 28.04 -26.33 -3.59
N LYS A 13 29.36 -26.11 -3.75
CA LYS A 13 30.00 -24.78 -3.67
C LYS A 13 29.54 -23.85 -4.78
N LYS A 14 29.55 -24.31 -6.04
CA LYS A 14 29.12 -23.52 -7.20
C LYS A 14 27.63 -23.17 -7.12
N LYS A 15 26.78 -24.11 -6.70
CA LYS A 15 25.34 -23.85 -6.45
C LYS A 15 25.14 -22.74 -5.41
N LYS A 16 25.88 -22.78 -4.30
CA LYS A 16 25.83 -21.75 -3.25
C LYS A 16 26.20 -20.38 -3.80
N GLU A 17 27.31 -20.28 -4.55
CA GLU A 17 27.75 -19.02 -5.15
C GLU A 17 26.70 -18.44 -6.12
N LEU A 18 26.14 -19.28 -6.99
CA LEU A 18 25.10 -18.87 -7.95
C LEU A 18 23.83 -18.41 -7.22
N ASN A 19 23.40 -19.14 -6.19
CA ASN A 19 22.26 -18.76 -5.38
C ASN A 19 22.50 -17.49 -4.56
N SER A 20 23.71 -17.28 -4.03
CA SER A 20 24.09 -16.04 -3.36
C SER A 20 24.06 -14.86 -4.34
N LYS A 21 24.50 -15.04 -5.60
CA LYS A 21 24.35 -14.01 -6.64
C LYS A 21 22.87 -13.70 -6.91
N LYS A 22 22.02 -14.72 -7.03
CA LYS A 22 20.57 -14.57 -7.26
C LYS A 22 19.80 -13.96 -6.07
N ARG A 23 20.16 -14.29 -4.84
CA ARG A 23 19.45 -13.88 -3.61
C ARG A 23 19.74 -12.45 -3.15
N LYS A 24 20.72 -11.76 -3.73
CA LYS A 24 21.14 -10.42 -3.29
C LYS A 24 20.04 -9.34 -3.41
N SER A 25 19.03 -9.55 -4.25
CA SER A 25 17.94 -8.60 -4.43
C SER A 25 16.60 -9.33 -4.48
N TRP A 26 15.67 -9.01 -3.59
CA TRP A 26 14.25 -9.35 -3.77
C TRP A 26 13.64 -8.36 -4.77
N ASN A 27 14.01 -8.49 -6.06
CA ASN A 27 13.52 -7.61 -7.11
C ASN A 27 13.71 -6.11 -6.80
N GLY A 28 14.90 -5.74 -6.30
CA GLY A 28 15.22 -4.37 -5.88
C GLY A 28 14.80 -3.99 -4.45
N ALA A 29 14.02 -4.81 -3.75
CA ALA A 29 13.75 -4.63 -2.33
C ALA A 29 14.80 -5.37 -1.49
N SER A 30 15.38 -4.71 -0.49
CA SER A 30 16.10 -5.37 0.60
C SER A 30 15.28 -5.18 1.88
N PRO A 31 14.72 -6.25 2.47
CA PRO A 31 13.88 -6.15 3.66
C PRO A 31 14.65 -5.58 4.87
N VAL A 32 15.96 -5.80 4.92
CA VAL A 32 16.85 -5.25 5.95
C VAL A 32 17.00 -3.72 5.82
N THR A 33 16.86 -3.17 4.61
CA THR A 33 17.01 -1.74 4.35
C THR A 33 15.71 -0.95 4.31
N LYS A 34 14.53 -1.59 4.46
CA LYS A 34 13.26 -0.88 4.55
C LYS A 34 13.17 -0.19 5.92
N LYS A 35 13.77 1.00 6.02
CA LYS A 35 13.68 1.85 7.21
C LYS A 35 12.27 2.43 7.25
N ASN A 36 11.44 1.96 8.18
CA ASN A 36 10.21 2.68 8.50
C ASN A 36 10.57 4.09 8.98
N GLU A 37 9.77 5.06 8.59
CA GLU A 37 9.94 6.43 9.08
C GLU A 37 9.76 6.48 10.60
N ASN A 38 10.54 7.34 11.27
CA ASN A 38 10.41 7.55 12.71
C ASN A 38 9.02 8.15 13.02
N LYS A 39 8.13 7.35 13.60
CA LYS A 39 6.74 7.73 13.91
C LYS A 39 6.62 8.96 14.82
N LYS A 40 7.62 9.23 15.67
CA LYS A 40 7.64 10.37 16.59
C LYS A 40 8.22 11.64 15.95
N ARG A 41 8.85 11.53 14.79
CA ARG A 41 9.41 12.69 14.10
C ARG A 41 8.26 13.54 13.56
N TYR A 42 8.28 14.82 13.90
CA TYR A 42 7.32 15.77 13.36
C TYR A 42 7.44 15.83 11.83
N ASN A 43 6.31 15.62 11.14
CA ASN A 43 6.21 15.67 9.68
C ASN A 43 5.00 16.54 9.31
N ARG A 44 5.26 17.76 8.81
CA ARG A 44 4.20 18.73 8.41
C ARG A 44 3.30 18.23 7.28
N LYS A 45 3.77 17.25 6.49
CA LYS A 45 3.01 16.65 5.39
C LYS A 45 2.18 15.46 5.85
N LYS A 46 2.35 15.00 7.09
CA LYS A 46 1.54 13.92 7.65
C LYS A 46 0.16 14.47 7.97
N SER A 47 -0.81 14.10 7.15
CA SER A 47 -2.23 14.28 7.45
C SER A 47 -2.53 13.72 8.85
N HIS A 48 -3.20 14.50 9.69
CA HIS A 48 -3.73 14.03 10.98
C HIS A 48 -5.05 13.26 10.81
N PHE A 49 -5.57 13.10 9.59
CA PHE A 49 -6.79 12.33 9.36
C PHE A 49 -6.54 10.91 9.87
N ARG A 50 -7.17 10.57 11.00
CA ARG A 50 -6.87 9.36 11.74
C ARG A 50 -7.49 8.21 10.96
N ASP A 51 -6.76 7.11 10.86
CA ASP A 51 -7.27 5.88 10.24
C ASP A 51 -8.49 5.30 11.00
N ASP A 52 -8.80 5.86 12.18
CA ASP A 52 -9.98 5.56 13.00
C ASP A 52 -11.26 6.30 12.54
N ASP A 53 -11.16 7.29 11.65
CA ASP A 53 -12.29 8.14 11.21
C ASP A 53 -12.97 7.68 9.90
N PHE A 54 -12.57 6.54 9.33
CA PHE A 54 -13.21 6.04 8.09
C PHE A 54 -14.71 5.77 8.29
N GLU A 55 -15.11 5.38 9.50
CA GLU A 55 -16.51 5.13 9.86
C GLU A 55 -17.30 6.43 10.10
N SER A 56 -16.63 7.48 10.62
CA SER A 56 -17.27 8.77 10.86
C SER A 56 -17.50 9.56 9.56
N GLY A 57 -16.59 9.45 8.58
CA GLY A 57 -16.74 10.11 7.28
C GLY A 57 -17.92 9.61 6.45
N ILE A 58 -18.22 8.31 6.50
CA ILE A 58 -19.39 7.73 5.79
C ILE A 58 -20.70 8.20 6.44
N PHE A 59 -20.76 8.27 7.78
CA PHE A 59 -21.97 8.66 8.51
C PHE A 59 -22.35 10.13 8.29
N TYR A 60 -21.37 11.04 8.23
CA TYR A 60 -21.63 12.45 7.91
C TYR A 60 -22.07 12.65 6.47
N PHE A 61 -21.51 11.89 5.51
CA PHE A 61 -21.88 12.01 4.10
C PHE A 61 -23.30 11.49 3.83
N THR A 62 -23.71 10.39 4.47
CA THR A 62 -25.08 9.85 4.33
C THR A 62 -26.12 10.74 5.02
N PHE A 63 -25.83 11.27 6.20
CA PHE A 63 -26.74 12.16 6.93
C PHE A 63 -26.98 13.50 6.20
N LEU A 64 -25.93 14.10 5.64
CA LEU A 64 -26.05 15.33 4.85
C LEU A 64 -26.77 15.10 3.51
N ARG A 65 -26.61 13.93 2.90
CA ARG A 65 -27.33 13.57 1.66
C ARG A 65 -28.83 13.35 1.92
N PHE A 66 -29.17 12.66 3.02
CA PHE A 66 -30.57 12.41 3.41
C PHE A 66 -31.32 13.69 3.80
N SER A 67 -30.65 14.63 4.48
CA SER A 67 -31.25 15.92 4.83
C SER A 67 -31.44 16.85 3.63
N TYR A 68 -30.53 16.83 2.64
CA TYR A 68 -30.66 17.64 1.42
C TYR A 68 -31.78 17.14 0.49
N GLU A 69 -31.98 15.81 0.44
CA GLU A 69 -33.11 15.19 -0.28
C GLU A 69 -34.46 15.51 0.39
N ALA A 70 -34.53 15.58 1.73
CA ALA A 70 -35.75 15.95 2.45
C ALA A 70 -36.15 17.43 2.28
N LEU A 71 -35.20 18.34 2.06
CA LEU A 71 -35.51 19.76 1.79
C LEU A 71 -35.87 20.06 0.34
N SER A 72 -35.65 19.11 -0.58
CA SER A 72 -35.95 19.29 -2.01
C SER A 72 -37.37 18.81 -2.37
N CYS A 73 -38.36 19.04 -1.50
CA CYS A 73 -39.76 18.82 -1.84
C CYS A 73 -40.17 19.70 -3.03
N PRO A 74 -40.63 19.12 -4.16
CA PRO A 74 -41.15 19.91 -5.27
C PRO A 74 -42.44 20.61 -4.81
N GLN A 75 -42.51 21.94 -4.96
CA GLN A 75 -43.70 22.69 -4.60
C GLN A 75 -44.91 22.21 -5.43
N PRO A 76 -46.08 21.97 -4.83
CA PRO A 76 -47.28 21.64 -5.58
C PRO A 76 -47.66 22.84 -6.45
N HIS A 77 -47.64 22.64 -7.76
CA HIS A 77 -48.15 23.59 -8.73
C HIS A 77 -49.66 23.67 -8.56
N HIS A 78 -50.11 24.80 -7.98
CA HIS A 78 -51.52 25.13 -7.88
C HIS A 78 -52.07 25.43 -9.29
N ILE A 79 -53.08 24.65 -9.70
CA ILE A 79 -53.96 24.95 -10.85
C ILE A 79 -55.00 25.97 -10.39
#